data_AF-A0A7W0KTB0-F1
#
_entry.id   AF-A0A7W0KTB0-F1
#
_cell.length_a   1.000
_cell.length_b   1.000
_cell.length_c   1.000
_cell.angle_alpha   90.00
_cell.angle_beta   90.00
_cell.angle_gamma   90.00
#
_symmetry.space_group_name_H-M   'P 1'
#
loop_
_entity.id
_entity.type
_entity.pdbx_description
1 polymer ?
#
loop_
_entity_poly.entity_id
_entity_poly.type
_entity_poly.pdbx_seq_one_letter_code
_entity_poly.pdbx_strand_id
1 'polypeptide(L)'
;MTITAGDLAERLSRFAVDTLEAAEHHHLSGWRIPRTFAGHLVGADVRADVCFTIHHLAAAGVTTLAGEPVDAVLSRLLAGIDGPSTHTFFSYRIAETLLHHGPFVGNPLLASLTDDEVEQVAVAVDSSDWLELLDAKVLPRNYAGVLSRCELGRVSLGLVTDTSRLDDLVARVGRVLGGNPRRALDDSNDRIGRYDIYTADVWLFTEPLASRLGPLWEDGLTRALDLVLAVGSRDGSAVPWGRSTGDLAAALTLELAALAVSQGHAGDNAAVWLRRGADAATTLMAGFDPDGI
;
A
#
# COMPACT_ATOMS: atom_id res chain seq x y z
N MET A 1 24.54 -4.72 -19.80
CA MET A 1 24.80 -4.78 -18.35
C MET A 1 23.71 -5.59 -17.72
N THR A 2 24.04 -6.51 -16.81
CA THR A 2 23.05 -7.22 -16.00
C THR A 2 22.66 -6.30 -14.85
N ILE A 3 21.38 -5.92 -14.74
CA ILE A 3 20.87 -5.12 -13.63
C ILE A 3 20.84 -5.98 -12.36
N THR A 4 21.31 -5.44 -11.22
CA THR A 4 21.17 -6.09 -9.91
C THR A 4 19.92 -5.58 -9.18
N ALA A 5 19.50 -6.28 -8.13
CA ALA A 5 18.40 -5.81 -7.27
C ALA A 5 18.74 -4.47 -6.60
N GLY A 6 20.00 -4.26 -6.22
CA GLY A 6 20.48 -3.00 -5.65
C GLY A 6 20.39 -1.85 -6.65
N ASP A 7 20.82 -2.06 -7.90
CA ASP A 7 20.73 -1.05 -8.96
C ASP A 7 19.27 -0.64 -9.23
N LEU A 8 18.35 -1.61 -9.22
CA LEU A 8 16.93 -1.36 -9.42
C LEU A 8 16.32 -0.59 -8.23
N ALA A 9 16.67 -0.98 -7.00
CA ALA A 9 16.22 -0.29 -5.79
C ALA A 9 16.69 1.17 -5.77
N GLU A 10 17.98 1.43 -6.03
CA GLU A 10 18.53 2.79 -6.09
C GLU A 10 17.83 3.63 -7.16
N ARG A 11 17.59 3.06 -8.35
CA ARG A 11 16.87 3.74 -9.43
C ARG A 11 15.44 4.10 -9.03
N LEU A 12 14.71 3.17 -8.39
CA LEU A 12 13.33 3.40 -7.94
C LEU A 12 13.27 4.45 -6.82
N SER A 13 14.15 4.38 -5.83
CA SER A 13 14.22 5.37 -4.75
C SER A 13 14.52 6.76 -5.29
N ARG A 14 15.48 6.89 -6.22
CA ARG A 14 15.79 8.18 -6.85
C ARG A 14 14.61 8.73 -7.62
N PHE A 15 13.97 7.89 -8.45
CA PHE A 15 12.78 8.30 -9.20
C PHE A 15 11.65 8.79 -8.28
N ALA A 16 11.36 8.04 -7.21
CA ALA A 16 10.30 8.43 -6.28
C ALA A 16 10.61 9.75 -5.54
N VAL A 17 11.88 9.99 -5.19
CA VAL A 17 12.32 11.29 -4.65
C VAL A 17 12.14 12.40 -5.70
N ASP A 18 12.70 12.23 -6.90
CA ASP A 18 12.63 13.24 -7.96
C ASP A 18 11.18 13.59 -8.32
N THR A 19 10.30 12.59 -8.44
CA THR A 19 8.87 12.75 -8.72
C THR A 19 8.17 13.50 -7.59
N LEU A 20 8.44 13.16 -6.33
CA LEU A 20 7.79 13.80 -5.20
C LEU A 20 8.28 15.25 -5.00
N GLU A 21 9.56 15.53 -5.25
CA GLU A 21 10.10 16.89 -5.25
C GLU A 21 9.54 17.73 -6.40
N ALA A 22 9.35 17.15 -7.59
CA ALA A 22 8.65 17.81 -8.69
C ALA A 22 7.19 18.13 -8.31
N ALA A 23 6.47 17.17 -7.73
CA ALA A 23 5.10 17.36 -7.28
C ALA A 23 5.00 18.43 -6.18
N GLU A 24 5.95 18.47 -5.24
CA GLU A 24 6.09 19.55 -4.24
C GLU A 24 6.24 20.91 -4.93
N HIS A 25 7.18 21.01 -5.87
CA HIS A 25 7.48 22.27 -6.54
C HIS A 25 6.31 22.81 -7.36
N HIS A 26 5.62 21.94 -8.09
CA HIS A 26 4.59 22.33 -9.05
C HIS A 26 3.19 22.40 -8.45
N HIS A 27 2.85 21.49 -7.54
CA HIS A 27 1.46 21.22 -7.16
C HIS A 27 1.20 21.25 -5.65
N LEU A 28 2.21 20.92 -4.84
CA LEU A 28 2.09 20.77 -3.39
C LEU A 28 2.99 21.74 -2.62
N SER A 29 3.20 22.97 -3.10
CA SER A 29 4.18 23.91 -2.52
C SER A 29 4.06 24.07 -1.01
N GLY A 30 5.18 23.82 -0.30
CA GLY A 30 5.25 23.77 1.15
C GLY A 30 4.51 22.57 1.77
N TRP A 31 4.36 21.50 1.00
CA TRP A 31 3.54 20.30 1.29
C TRP A 31 2.05 20.60 1.50
N ARG A 32 1.56 21.66 0.85
CA ARG A 32 0.15 22.08 0.95
C ARG A 32 -0.67 21.41 -0.14
N ILE A 33 -1.48 20.45 0.26
CA ILE A 33 -2.40 19.75 -0.64
C ILE A 33 -3.51 20.73 -1.08
N PRO A 34 -3.69 20.96 -2.39
CA PRO A 34 -4.73 21.86 -2.89
C PRO A 34 -6.11 21.24 -2.64
N ARG A 35 -7.13 22.08 -2.46
CA ARG A 35 -8.53 21.61 -2.32
C ARG A 35 -9.11 21.05 -3.62
N THR A 36 -8.53 21.47 -4.74
CA THR A 36 -8.95 21.07 -6.09
C THR A 36 -7.74 20.86 -6.98
N PHE A 37 -7.76 19.84 -7.82
CA PHE A 37 -6.73 19.56 -8.81
C PHE A 37 -7.39 19.17 -10.13
N ALA A 38 -6.95 19.76 -11.25
CA ALA A 38 -7.52 19.53 -12.59
C ALA A 38 -9.07 19.62 -12.67
N GLY A 39 -9.70 20.47 -11.85
CA GLY A 39 -11.16 20.63 -11.81
C GLY A 39 -11.92 19.64 -10.91
N HIS A 40 -11.20 18.76 -10.19
CA HIS A 40 -11.77 17.79 -9.27
C HIS A 40 -11.46 18.17 -7.81
N LEU A 41 -12.35 17.80 -6.88
CA LEU A 41 -12.07 17.92 -5.45
C LEU A 41 -10.97 16.93 -5.08
N VAL A 42 -10.01 17.40 -4.28
CA VAL A 42 -8.98 16.56 -3.68
C VAL A 42 -9.50 16.08 -2.33
N GLY A 43 -9.56 14.77 -2.14
CA GLY A 43 -10.06 14.16 -0.92
C GLY A 43 -9.02 14.10 0.20
N ALA A 44 -9.46 13.61 1.36
CA ALA A 44 -8.58 13.34 2.50
C ALA A 44 -7.58 12.20 2.22
N ASP A 45 -7.86 11.38 1.21
CA ASP A 45 -7.04 10.28 0.72
C ASP A 45 -5.64 10.71 0.30
N VAL A 46 -5.52 11.82 -0.43
CA VAL A 46 -4.23 12.29 -0.95
C VAL A 46 -3.23 12.55 0.16
N ARG A 47 -3.68 13.03 1.32
CA ARG A 47 -2.80 13.27 2.46
C ARG A 47 -2.24 11.97 3.03
N ALA A 48 -3.08 10.96 3.17
CA ALA A 48 -2.64 9.64 3.62
C ALA A 48 -1.65 9.01 2.63
N ASP A 49 -1.87 9.21 1.33
CA ASP A 49 -1.02 8.65 0.27
C ASP A 49 0.35 9.31 0.22
N VAL A 50 0.40 10.64 0.39
CA VAL A 50 1.67 11.37 0.52
C VAL A 50 2.41 10.93 1.79
N CYS A 51 1.74 10.85 2.94
CA CYS A 51 2.35 10.33 4.18
C CYS A 51 2.94 8.93 3.97
N PHE A 52 2.16 8.02 3.37
CA PHE A 52 2.56 6.64 3.14
C PHE A 52 3.76 6.52 2.20
N THR A 53 3.77 7.30 1.13
CA THR A 53 4.87 7.36 0.16
C THR A 53 6.15 7.86 0.84
N ILE A 54 6.06 8.96 1.59
CA ILE A 54 7.19 9.53 2.32
C ILE A 54 7.71 8.55 3.38
N HIS A 55 6.82 7.85 4.08
CA HIS A 55 7.20 6.81 5.03
C HIS A 55 8.02 5.69 4.35
N HIS A 56 7.59 5.19 3.20
CA HIS A 56 8.37 4.19 2.46
C HIS A 56 9.74 4.70 2.01
N LEU A 57 9.85 5.98 1.64
CA LEU A 57 11.13 6.61 1.34
C LEU A 57 12.02 6.70 2.59
N ALA A 58 11.48 7.06 3.74
CA ALA A 58 12.20 7.03 5.02
C ALA A 58 12.71 5.63 5.36
N ALA A 59 11.86 4.61 5.20
CA ALA A 59 12.25 3.22 5.39
C ALA A 59 13.36 2.76 4.42
N ALA A 60 13.43 3.36 3.23
CA ALA A 60 14.50 3.17 2.26
C ALA A 60 15.76 4.02 2.53
N GLY A 61 15.79 4.79 3.62
CA GLY A 61 16.94 5.59 4.06
C GLY A 61 16.97 7.03 3.54
N VAL A 62 15.89 7.52 2.91
CA VAL A 62 15.77 8.93 2.53
C VAL A 62 15.50 9.76 3.78
N THR A 63 16.35 10.76 4.05
CA THR A 63 16.24 11.60 5.26
C THR A 63 15.72 13.01 4.99
N THR A 64 15.73 13.44 3.74
CA THR A 64 15.29 14.78 3.32
C THR A 64 14.51 14.73 2.01
N LEU A 65 13.51 15.60 1.86
CA LEU A 65 12.75 15.84 0.64
C LEU A 65 12.53 17.34 0.44
N ALA A 66 12.80 17.84 -0.76
CA ALA A 66 12.70 19.26 -1.12
C ALA A 66 13.49 20.17 -0.13
N GLY A 67 14.63 19.67 0.37
CA GLY A 67 15.47 20.37 1.34
C GLY A 67 14.96 20.35 2.80
N GLU A 68 13.85 19.66 3.08
CA GLU A 68 13.28 19.54 4.43
C GLU A 68 13.50 18.14 5.02
N PRO A 69 13.73 17.99 6.34
CA PRO A 69 13.75 16.67 6.98
C PRO A 69 12.41 15.94 6.82
N VAL A 70 12.46 14.64 6.45
CA VAL A 70 11.26 13.83 6.21
C VAL A 70 10.28 13.86 7.39
N ASP A 71 10.77 13.68 8.62
CA ASP A 71 9.93 13.68 9.83
C ASP A 71 9.18 15.01 10.02
N ALA A 72 9.79 16.14 9.63
CA ALA A 72 9.17 17.46 9.72
C ALA A 72 8.05 17.62 8.67
N VAL A 73 8.22 17.02 7.49
CA VAL A 73 7.18 16.98 6.45
C VAL A 73 6.02 16.09 6.91
N LEU A 74 6.31 14.88 7.41
CA LEU A 74 5.31 13.94 7.91
C LEU A 74 4.50 14.55 9.06
N SER A 75 5.15 15.14 10.07
CA SER A 75 4.47 15.77 11.21
C SER A 75 3.51 16.88 10.75
N ARG A 76 3.92 17.72 9.80
CA ARG A 76 3.07 18.77 9.21
C ARG A 76 1.89 18.19 8.42
N LEU A 77 2.11 17.11 7.68
CA LEU A 77 1.04 16.46 6.94
C LEU A 77 0.03 15.84 7.90
N LEU A 78 0.48 15.16 8.96
CA LEU A 78 -0.38 14.57 10.00
C LEU A 78 -1.21 15.63 10.74
N ALA A 79 -0.64 16.80 11.04
CA ALA A 79 -1.36 17.91 11.66
C ALA A 79 -2.57 18.39 10.82
N GLY A 80 -2.54 18.20 9.50
CA GLY A 80 -3.63 18.57 8.60
C GLY A 80 -4.63 17.45 8.29
N ILE A 81 -4.60 16.33 9.00
CA ILE A 81 -5.50 15.20 8.77
C ILE A 81 -6.95 15.55 9.16
N ASP A 82 -7.89 15.16 8.29
CA ASP A 82 -9.31 15.10 8.60
C ASP A 82 -9.64 13.65 8.99
N GLY A 83 -9.72 13.40 10.29
CA GLY A 83 -9.92 12.06 10.85
C GLY A 83 -11.18 11.38 10.32
N PRO A 84 -12.37 11.99 10.48
CA PRO A 84 -13.64 11.43 9.99
C PRO A 84 -13.66 11.09 8.49
N SER A 85 -12.95 11.86 7.65
CA SER A 85 -12.84 11.60 6.21
C SER A 85 -11.74 10.59 5.84
N THR A 86 -10.91 10.16 6.79
CA THR A 86 -9.79 9.23 6.57
C THR A 86 -10.16 7.84 7.05
N HIS A 87 -10.50 6.95 6.12
CA HIS A 87 -10.96 5.61 6.45
C HIS A 87 -10.40 4.54 5.48
N THR A 88 -10.56 3.28 5.86
CA THR A 88 -10.24 2.08 5.06
C THR A 88 -8.78 2.07 4.59
N PHE A 89 -8.53 2.23 3.28
CA PHE A 89 -7.17 2.20 2.75
C PHE A 89 -6.27 3.26 3.37
N PHE A 90 -6.85 4.43 3.63
CA PHE A 90 -6.12 5.58 4.15
C PHE A 90 -5.80 5.43 5.63
N SER A 91 -6.66 4.74 6.40
CA SER A 91 -6.41 4.51 7.82
C SER A 91 -5.20 3.64 8.08
N TYR A 92 -5.06 2.50 7.38
CA TYR A 92 -3.87 1.68 7.59
C TYR A 92 -2.62 2.38 7.07
N ARG A 93 -2.71 3.22 6.03
CA ARG A 93 -1.59 4.03 5.52
C ARG A 93 -1.07 5.02 6.56
N ILE A 94 -1.96 5.69 7.29
CA ILE A 94 -1.59 6.53 8.43
C ILE A 94 -1.02 5.68 9.57
N ALA A 95 -1.64 4.54 9.88
CA ALA A 95 -1.18 3.69 10.97
C ALA A 95 0.23 3.15 10.73
N GLU A 96 0.51 2.66 9.52
CA GLU A 96 1.82 2.14 9.11
C GLU A 96 2.88 3.26 9.06
N THR A 97 2.50 4.46 8.62
CA THR A 97 3.36 5.65 8.72
C THR A 97 3.76 5.90 10.18
N LEU A 98 2.82 5.91 11.12
CA LEU A 98 3.12 6.15 12.54
C LEU A 98 3.96 5.03 13.15
N LEU A 99 3.66 3.76 12.84
CA LEU A 99 4.32 2.58 13.40
C LEU A 99 5.82 2.55 13.14
N HIS A 100 6.26 3.10 12.00
CA HIS A 100 7.67 3.23 11.70
C HIS A 100 8.44 4.07 12.71
N HIS A 101 7.77 5.06 13.31
CA HIS A 101 8.34 5.95 14.31
C HIS A 101 8.02 5.52 15.75
N GLY A 102 7.25 4.45 15.94
CA GLY A 102 6.96 3.84 17.23
C GLY A 102 5.47 3.80 17.60
N PRO A 103 5.14 3.49 18.87
CA PRO A 103 3.76 3.44 19.34
C PRO A 103 3.09 4.82 19.25
N PHE A 104 1.75 4.86 19.32
CA PHE A 104 1.00 6.12 19.24
C PHE A 104 1.33 7.06 20.41
N VAL A 105 1.32 6.52 21.63
CA VAL A 105 1.70 7.28 22.82
C VAL A 105 3.20 7.53 22.80
N GLY A 106 3.58 8.81 22.77
CA GLY A 106 4.98 9.22 22.69
C GLY A 106 5.59 9.16 21.28
N ASN A 107 4.76 9.01 20.23
CA ASN A 107 5.24 9.04 18.86
C ASN A 107 5.91 10.39 18.53
N PRO A 108 7.15 10.42 18.02
CA PRO A 108 7.87 11.68 17.77
C PRO A 108 7.20 12.54 16.69
N LEU A 109 6.47 11.94 15.73
CA LEU A 109 5.75 12.71 14.71
C LEU A 109 4.58 13.52 15.28
N LEU A 110 4.06 13.11 16.43
CA LEU A 110 2.92 13.74 17.12
C LEU A 110 3.35 14.73 18.20
N ALA A 111 4.65 14.80 18.54
CA ALA A 111 5.14 15.53 19.71
C ALA A 111 4.90 17.06 19.65
N SER A 112 4.81 17.63 18.46
CA SER A 112 4.55 19.06 18.24
C SER A 112 3.10 19.39 17.89
N LEU A 113 2.23 18.39 17.76
CA LEU A 113 0.82 18.59 17.43
C LEU A 113 0.05 19.03 18.67
N THR A 114 -1.04 19.76 18.43
CA THR A 114 -2.04 20.08 19.45
C THR A 114 -2.88 18.85 19.80
N ASP A 115 -3.56 18.88 20.95
CA ASP A 115 -4.42 17.77 21.38
C ASP A 115 -5.52 17.45 20.35
N ASP A 116 -6.13 18.49 19.75
CA ASP A 116 -7.16 18.35 18.71
C ASP A 116 -6.58 17.67 17.44
N GLU A 117 -5.36 18.03 17.03
CA GLU A 117 -4.70 17.40 15.88
C GLU A 117 -4.34 15.95 16.17
N VAL A 118 -3.86 15.64 17.38
CA VAL A 118 -3.61 14.25 17.81
C VAL A 118 -4.90 13.43 17.83
N GLU A 119 -6.02 14.02 18.25
CA GLU A 119 -7.34 13.38 18.18
C GLU A 119 -7.75 13.09 16.74
N GLN A 120 -7.54 14.04 15.80
CA GLN A 120 -7.81 13.78 14.37
C GLN A 120 -6.98 12.60 13.83
N VAL A 121 -5.70 12.51 14.20
CA VAL A 121 -4.85 11.37 13.79
C VAL A 121 -5.32 10.06 14.43
N ALA A 122 -5.77 10.08 15.69
CA ALA A 122 -6.33 8.90 16.35
C ALA A 122 -7.61 8.40 15.66
N VAL A 123 -8.49 9.32 15.24
CA VAL A 123 -9.69 8.98 14.46
C VAL A 123 -9.31 8.46 13.07
N ALA A 124 -8.32 9.05 12.41
CA ALA A 124 -7.91 8.65 11.07
C ALA A 124 -7.42 7.20 10.96
N VAL A 125 -6.85 6.63 12.02
CA VAL A 125 -6.43 5.22 12.05
C VAL A 125 -7.56 4.26 12.46
N ASP A 126 -8.76 4.78 12.74
CA ASP A 126 -9.94 4.01 13.11
C ASP A 126 -10.92 3.87 11.94
N SER A 127 -11.07 2.64 11.44
CA SER A 127 -12.08 2.29 10.43
C SER A 127 -13.17 1.37 10.98
N SER A 128 -13.41 1.33 12.29
CA SER A 128 -14.35 0.37 12.87
C SER A 128 -15.77 0.51 12.33
N ASP A 129 -16.21 1.73 12.00
CA ASP A 129 -17.55 2.00 11.49
C ASP A 129 -17.81 1.35 10.12
N TRP A 130 -16.75 0.98 9.39
CA TRP A 130 -16.83 0.30 8.10
C TRP A 130 -17.09 -1.21 8.24
N LEU A 131 -16.99 -1.77 9.45
CA LEU A 131 -17.30 -3.18 9.70
C LEU A 131 -18.78 -3.48 9.46
N GLU A 132 -19.67 -2.56 9.84
CA GLU A 132 -21.11 -2.73 9.61
C GLU A 132 -21.43 -2.82 8.11
N LEU A 133 -20.74 -2.04 7.28
CA LEU A 133 -20.90 -2.08 5.82
C LEU A 133 -20.36 -3.38 5.22
N LEU A 134 -19.29 -3.95 5.79
CA LEU A 134 -18.79 -5.27 5.40
C LEU A 134 -19.80 -6.36 5.79
N ASP A 135 -20.34 -6.31 7.00
CA ASP A 135 -21.34 -7.27 7.51
C ASP A 135 -22.66 -7.21 6.73
N ALA A 136 -23.08 -6.00 6.35
CA ALA A 136 -24.24 -5.76 5.49
C ALA A 136 -23.99 -6.13 4.01
N LYS A 137 -22.78 -6.58 3.64
CA LYS A 137 -22.36 -6.92 2.27
C LYS A 137 -22.47 -5.75 1.28
N VAL A 138 -22.45 -4.52 1.79
CA VAL A 138 -22.33 -3.30 0.98
C VAL A 138 -20.91 -3.22 0.41
N LEU A 139 -19.90 -3.54 1.24
CA LEU A 139 -18.52 -3.64 0.79
C LEU A 139 -18.23 -4.98 0.10
N PRO A 140 -17.30 -5.01 -0.87
CA PRO A 140 -16.74 -6.24 -1.39
C PRO A 140 -16.11 -7.11 -0.29
N ARG A 141 -16.25 -8.44 -0.40
CA ARG A 141 -15.75 -9.39 0.62
C ARG A 141 -14.24 -9.29 0.92
N ASN A 142 -13.43 -8.85 -0.03
CA ASN A 142 -12.00 -8.65 0.13
C ASN A 142 -11.65 -7.41 0.99
N TYR A 143 -12.61 -6.51 1.28
CA TYR A 143 -12.42 -5.46 2.30
C TYR A 143 -12.16 -6.03 3.69
N ALA A 144 -12.45 -7.31 3.94
CA ALA A 144 -11.97 -7.99 5.13
C ALA A 144 -10.45 -7.85 5.30
N GLY A 145 -9.68 -7.88 4.21
CA GLY A 145 -8.23 -7.64 4.24
C GLY A 145 -7.91 -6.21 4.68
N VAL A 146 -8.63 -5.23 4.11
CA VAL A 146 -8.41 -3.80 4.39
C VAL A 146 -8.66 -3.51 5.86
N LEU A 147 -9.82 -3.93 6.37
CA LEU A 147 -10.19 -3.72 7.76
C LEU A 147 -9.29 -4.52 8.72
N SER A 148 -8.78 -5.69 8.30
CA SER A 148 -7.77 -6.42 9.07
C SER A 148 -6.48 -5.62 9.23
N ARG A 149 -6.00 -4.93 8.19
CA ARG A 149 -4.81 -4.06 8.28
C ARG A 149 -5.07 -2.85 9.16
N CYS A 150 -6.24 -2.21 9.05
CA CYS A 150 -6.60 -1.11 9.93
C CYS A 150 -6.55 -1.56 11.40
N GLU A 151 -7.18 -2.69 11.73
CA GLU A 151 -7.21 -3.18 13.10
C GLU A 151 -5.82 -3.66 13.57
N LEU A 152 -5.02 -4.28 12.70
CA LEU A 152 -3.62 -4.58 12.98
C LEU A 152 -2.84 -3.31 13.33
N GLY A 153 -3.04 -2.24 12.58
CA GLY A 153 -2.43 -0.94 12.82
C GLY A 153 -2.78 -0.39 14.20
N ARG A 154 -4.07 -0.39 14.55
CA ARG A 154 -4.55 0.06 15.88
C ARG A 154 -3.96 -0.74 17.03
N VAL A 155 -3.94 -2.07 16.91
CA VAL A 155 -3.34 -2.96 17.91
C VAL A 155 -1.85 -2.69 18.05
N SER A 156 -1.13 -2.61 16.93
CA SER A 156 0.33 -2.42 16.91
C SER A 156 0.73 -1.04 17.44
N LEU A 157 -0.11 -0.02 17.21
CA LEU A 157 0.08 1.33 17.74
C LEU A 157 -0.22 1.43 19.24
N GLY A 158 -0.81 0.41 19.85
CA GLY A 158 -1.23 0.40 21.25
C GLY A 158 -2.51 1.20 21.51
N LEU A 159 -3.29 1.54 20.46
CA LEU A 159 -4.58 2.21 20.59
C LEU A 159 -5.69 1.26 21.05
N VAL A 160 -5.52 -0.04 20.78
CA VAL A 160 -6.42 -1.12 21.21
C VAL A 160 -5.59 -2.27 21.75
N THR A 161 -6.00 -2.85 22.87
CA THR A 161 -5.32 -4.02 23.47
C THR A 161 -6.08 -5.32 23.24
N ASP A 162 -7.39 -5.26 22.97
CA ASP A 162 -8.20 -6.42 22.61
C ASP A 162 -7.98 -6.81 21.14
N THR A 163 -7.47 -8.02 20.90
CA THR A 163 -7.21 -8.53 19.55
C THR A 163 -8.36 -9.31 18.96
N SER A 164 -9.47 -9.50 19.69
CA SER A 164 -10.59 -10.35 19.25
C SER A 164 -11.12 -9.97 17.86
N ARG A 165 -11.29 -8.68 17.62
CA ARG A 165 -11.73 -8.14 16.32
C ARG A 165 -10.73 -8.42 15.21
N LEU A 166 -9.44 -8.24 15.47
CA LEU A 166 -8.38 -8.54 14.50
C LEU A 166 -8.37 -10.04 14.16
N ASP A 167 -8.51 -10.90 15.16
CA ASP A 167 -8.52 -12.35 14.98
C ASP A 167 -9.74 -12.79 14.14
N ASP A 168 -10.91 -12.21 14.40
CA ASP A 168 -12.12 -12.44 13.59
C ASP A 168 -11.97 -11.97 12.14
N LEU A 169 -11.37 -10.81 11.93
CA LEU A 169 -11.09 -10.25 10.61
C LEU A 169 -10.08 -11.11 9.83
N VAL A 170 -9.00 -11.53 10.47
CA VAL A 170 -8.01 -12.45 9.85
C VAL A 170 -8.66 -13.79 9.49
N ALA A 171 -9.53 -14.33 10.35
CA ALA A 171 -10.27 -15.54 10.03
C ALA A 171 -11.20 -15.34 8.81
N ARG A 172 -11.81 -14.15 8.66
CA ARG A 172 -12.60 -13.79 7.47
C ARG A 172 -11.71 -13.71 6.22
N VAL A 173 -10.54 -13.07 6.31
CA VAL A 173 -9.55 -13.03 5.22
C VAL A 173 -9.16 -14.43 4.80
N GLY A 174 -8.86 -15.32 5.76
CA GLY A 174 -8.53 -16.71 5.48
C GLY A 174 -9.63 -17.45 4.72
N ARG A 175 -10.92 -17.19 5.03
CA ARG A 175 -12.05 -17.77 4.27
C ARG A 175 -12.15 -17.21 2.85
N VAL A 176 -11.89 -15.91 2.65
CA VAL A 176 -11.93 -15.28 1.32
C VAL A 176 -10.81 -15.83 0.44
N LEU A 177 -9.57 -15.82 0.94
CA LEU A 177 -8.37 -16.28 0.24
C LEU A 177 -8.36 -17.80 0.03
N GLY A 178 -8.84 -18.55 1.03
CA GLY A 178 -8.92 -20.01 0.99
C GLY A 178 -10.09 -20.56 0.17
N GLY A 179 -11.05 -19.71 -0.22
CA GLY A 179 -12.29 -20.13 -0.87
C GLY A 179 -12.10 -20.77 -2.25
N ASN A 180 -11.00 -20.44 -2.94
CA ASN A 180 -10.60 -21.07 -4.20
C ASN A 180 -9.41 -22.01 -3.95
N PRO A 181 -9.49 -23.31 -4.29
CA PRO A 181 -8.36 -24.25 -4.16
C PRO A 181 -7.12 -23.85 -4.97
N ARG A 182 -7.28 -23.04 -6.02
CA ARG A 182 -6.20 -22.51 -6.84
C ARG A 182 -5.70 -21.14 -6.37
N ARG A 183 -6.21 -20.64 -5.23
CA ARG A 183 -5.85 -19.33 -4.66
C ARG A 183 -6.18 -18.13 -5.54
N ALA A 184 -6.94 -18.34 -6.62
CA ALA A 184 -7.44 -17.25 -7.43
C ALA A 184 -8.60 -16.54 -6.72
N LEU A 185 -8.44 -15.24 -6.45
CA LEU A 185 -9.48 -14.44 -5.81
C LEU A 185 -10.57 -14.10 -6.82
N ASP A 186 -11.79 -14.61 -6.56
CA ASP A 186 -13.00 -14.06 -7.19
C ASP A 186 -13.41 -12.79 -6.43
N ASP A 187 -13.26 -11.63 -7.06
CA ASP A 187 -13.59 -10.32 -6.47
C ASP A 187 -15.11 -10.08 -6.38
N SER A 188 -15.93 -10.96 -6.95
CA SER A 188 -17.38 -10.82 -6.84
C SER A 188 -17.93 -11.32 -5.49
N ASN A 189 -18.89 -10.57 -4.95
CA ASN A 189 -19.67 -11.02 -3.78
C ASN A 189 -20.53 -12.25 -4.12
N ASP A 190 -20.99 -12.35 -5.37
CA ASP A 190 -21.91 -13.38 -5.85
C ASP A 190 -21.22 -14.60 -6.48
N ARG A 191 -19.88 -14.64 -6.46
CA ARG A 191 -19.06 -15.74 -7.00
C ARG A 191 -19.28 -16.02 -8.49
N ILE A 192 -19.38 -14.96 -9.28
CA ILE A 192 -19.60 -15.00 -10.73
C ILE A 192 -18.29 -15.04 -11.54
N GLY A 193 -17.14 -15.27 -10.89
CA GLY A 193 -15.85 -15.45 -11.57
C GLY A 193 -15.18 -14.15 -12.01
N ARG A 194 -15.18 -13.11 -11.17
CA ARG A 194 -14.45 -11.85 -11.46
C ARG A 194 -12.99 -11.97 -11.04
N TYR A 195 -12.16 -12.45 -11.96
CA TYR A 195 -10.71 -12.57 -11.79
C TYR A 195 -10.00 -11.43 -12.52
N ASP A 196 -9.30 -10.59 -11.77
CA ASP A 196 -8.53 -9.42 -12.25
C ASP A 196 -7.23 -9.32 -11.43
N ILE A 197 -6.56 -8.16 -11.48
CA ILE A 197 -5.32 -7.83 -10.76
C ILE A 197 -5.35 -8.26 -9.27
N TYR A 198 -6.53 -8.15 -8.63
CA TYR A 198 -6.76 -8.55 -7.23
C TYR A 198 -6.46 -10.02 -6.95
N THR A 199 -6.40 -10.87 -7.97
CA THR A 199 -5.96 -12.26 -7.82
C THR A 199 -4.52 -12.35 -7.32
N ALA A 200 -3.65 -11.47 -7.80
CA ALA A 200 -2.25 -11.41 -7.38
C ALA A 200 -2.04 -10.36 -6.29
N ASP A 201 -2.63 -9.18 -6.46
CA ASP A 201 -2.48 -8.03 -5.56
C ASP A 201 -2.93 -8.32 -4.11
N VAL A 202 -3.98 -9.14 -3.90
CA VAL A 202 -4.45 -9.43 -2.55
C VAL A 202 -3.40 -10.08 -1.64
N TRP A 203 -2.41 -10.78 -2.21
CA TRP A 203 -1.35 -11.43 -1.44
C TRP A 203 -0.29 -10.43 -1.00
N LEU A 204 0.09 -9.48 -1.87
CA LEU A 204 0.89 -8.31 -1.47
C LEU A 204 0.17 -7.52 -0.40
N PHE A 205 -1.10 -7.24 -0.66
CA PHE A 205 -1.93 -6.45 0.22
C PHE A 205 -2.05 -7.06 1.62
N THR A 206 -2.10 -8.39 1.73
CA THR A 206 -2.21 -9.11 3.00
C THR A 206 -0.86 -9.54 3.59
N GLU A 207 0.27 -9.11 3.03
CA GLU A 207 1.61 -9.37 3.57
C GLU A 207 1.75 -9.00 5.06
N PRO A 208 1.24 -7.85 5.57
CA PRO A 208 1.30 -7.56 7.01
C PRO A 208 0.59 -8.58 7.90
N LEU A 209 -0.27 -9.41 7.33
CA LEU A 209 -1.03 -10.47 8.01
C LEU A 209 -0.40 -11.86 7.77
N ALA A 210 0.69 -11.97 7.02
CA ALA A 210 1.28 -13.24 6.58
C ALA A 210 1.54 -14.20 7.75
N SER A 211 2.11 -13.71 8.85
CA SER A 211 2.38 -14.53 10.05
C SER A 211 1.11 -15.09 10.71
N ARG A 212 -0.02 -14.39 10.58
CA ARG A 212 -1.33 -14.81 11.12
C ARG A 212 -2.09 -15.72 10.15
N LEU A 213 -1.90 -15.53 8.85
CA LEU A 213 -2.48 -16.38 7.79
C LEU A 213 -1.68 -17.68 7.58
N GLY A 214 -0.39 -17.67 7.92
CA GLY A 214 0.50 -18.83 7.89
C GLY A 214 0.61 -19.45 6.49
N PRO A 215 0.57 -20.80 6.37
CA PRO A 215 0.76 -21.50 5.10
C PRO A 215 -0.22 -21.11 3.98
N LEU A 216 -1.39 -20.55 4.32
CA LEU A 216 -2.33 -20.07 3.32
C LEU A 216 -1.74 -18.90 2.51
N TRP A 217 -1.06 -17.98 3.17
CA TRP A 217 -0.45 -16.82 2.53
C TRP A 217 0.74 -17.25 1.66
N GLU A 218 1.60 -18.12 2.18
CA GLU A 218 2.77 -18.66 1.45
C GLU A 218 2.38 -19.39 0.15
N ASP A 219 1.40 -20.30 0.23
CA ASP A 219 0.85 -20.98 -0.95
C ASP A 219 0.23 -19.97 -1.92
N GLY A 220 -0.57 -19.03 -1.39
CA GLY A 220 -1.21 -17.98 -2.18
C GLY A 220 -0.24 -17.10 -2.95
N LEU A 221 0.80 -16.59 -2.30
CA LEU A 221 1.83 -15.76 -2.93
C LEU A 221 2.56 -16.55 -4.01
N THR A 222 2.92 -17.81 -3.75
CA THR A 222 3.55 -18.69 -4.76
C THR A 222 2.65 -18.82 -5.99
N ARG A 223 1.35 -19.05 -5.81
CA ARG A 223 0.37 -19.11 -6.92
C ARG A 223 0.23 -17.80 -7.66
N ALA A 224 0.29 -16.67 -6.96
CA ALA A 224 0.23 -15.34 -7.57
C ALA A 224 1.46 -15.09 -8.47
N LEU A 225 2.65 -15.45 -7.98
CA LEU A 225 3.88 -15.36 -8.76
C LEU A 225 3.81 -16.27 -10.01
N ASP A 226 3.40 -17.54 -9.85
CA ASP A 226 3.23 -18.47 -10.96
C ASP A 226 2.23 -17.94 -12.01
N LEU A 227 1.11 -17.39 -11.56
CA LEU A 227 0.09 -16.82 -12.43
C LEU A 227 0.67 -15.67 -13.26
N VAL A 228 1.32 -14.71 -12.62
CA VAL A 228 1.88 -13.54 -13.31
C VAL A 228 2.99 -13.93 -14.28
N LEU A 229 3.81 -14.93 -13.94
CA LEU A 229 4.78 -15.49 -14.89
C LEU A 229 4.10 -16.11 -16.12
N ALA A 230 2.95 -16.77 -15.92
CA ALA A 230 2.22 -17.44 -17.00
C ALA A 230 1.49 -16.48 -17.92
N VAL A 231 1.01 -15.34 -17.41
CA VAL A 231 0.08 -14.47 -18.15
C VAL A 231 0.60 -13.06 -18.42
N GLY A 232 1.62 -12.61 -17.70
CA GLY A 232 2.11 -11.25 -17.80
C GLY A 232 2.70 -10.93 -19.17
N SER A 233 2.57 -9.67 -19.59
CA SER A 233 3.03 -9.18 -20.89
C SER A 233 4.55 -9.10 -20.99
N ARG A 234 5.05 -8.90 -22.21
CA ARG A 234 6.49 -8.75 -22.52
C ARG A 234 7.10 -7.43 -22.05
N ASP A 235 6.27 -6.42 -21.79
CA ASP A 235 6.66 -5.11 -21.25
C ASP A 235 6.82 -5.11 -19.71
N GLY A 236 6.70 -6.27 -19.09
CA GLY A 236 6.78 -6.45 -17.65
C GLY A 236 5.42 -6.55 -16.97
N SER A 237 4.35 -5.98 -17.51
CA SER A 237 3.04 -5.86 -16.81
C SER A 237 2.43 -7.20 -16.38
N ALA A 238 1.80 -7.21 -15.20
CA ALA A 238 1.43 -8.43 -14.48
C ALA A 238 0.23 -9.19 -15.08
N VAL A 239 -0.81 -8.46 -15.48
CA VAL A 239 -2.08 -9.02 -15.99
C VAL A 239 -2.52 -8.21 -17.21
N PRO A 240 -2.76 -8.83 -18.38
CA PRO A 240 -3.12 -8.13 -19.62
C PRO A 240 -4.64 -7.92 -19.81
N TRP A 241 -5.46 -8.19 -18.80
CA TRP A 241 -6.92 -8.04 -18.86
C TRP A 241 -7.47 -7.36 -17.62
N GLY A 242 -8.75 -7.00 -17.68
CA GLY A 242 -9.48 -6.45 -16.55
C GLY A 242 -9.50 -4.92 -16.52
N ARG A 243 -9.89 -4.37 -15.36
CA ARG A 243 -10.11 -2.93 -15.15
C ARG A 243 -8.83 -2.19 -14.77
N SER A 244 -7.80 -2.91 -14.32
CA SER A 244 -6.58 -2.35 -13.74
C SER A 244 -5.35 -2.74 -14.56
N THR A 245 -5.38 -2.44 -15.85
CA THR A 245 -4.24 -2.62 -16.78
C THR A 245 -3.41 -1.33 -16.88
N GLY A 246 -2.30 -1.36 -17.63
CA GLY A 246 -1.40 -0.20 -17.76
C GLY A 246 -0.48 -0.06 -16.54
N ASP A 247 -0.33 1.15 -16.03
CA ASP A 247 0.62 1.48 -14.96
C ASP A 247 0.37 0.69 -13.67
N LEU A 248 -0.89 0.41 -13.32
CA LEU A 248 -1.23 -0.44 -12.18
C LEU A 248 -0.69 -1.87 -12.32
N ALA A 249 -0.70 -2.43 -13.53
CA ALA A 249 -0.15 -3.75 -13.79
C ALA A 249 1.38 -3.75 -13.77
N ALA A 250 2.02 -2.62 -14.10
CA ALA A 250 3.46 -2.43 -13.94
C ALA A 250 3.84 -2.29 -12.45
N ALA A 251 3.10 -1.48 -11.68
CA ALA A 251 3.28 -1.34 -10.23
C ALA A 251 3.15 -2.69 -9.50
N LEU A 252 2.10 -3.46 -9.79
CA LEU A 252 1.95 -4.82 -9.25
C LEU A 252 3.16 -5.70 -9.57
N THR A 253 3.72 -5.62 -10.79
CA THR A 253 4.90 -6.41 -11.14
C THR A 253 6.11 -6.01 -10.32
N LEU A 254 6.30 -4.72 -10.08
CA LEU A 254 7.41 -4.23 -9.24
C LEU A 254 7.32 -4.76 -7.82
N GLU A 255 6.14 -4.69 -7.21
CA GLU A 255 5.93 -5.17 -5.85
C GLU A 255 6.10 -6.70 -5.75
N LEU A 256 5.55 -7.45 -6.71
CA LEU A 256 5.77 -8.90 -6.78
C LEU A 256 7.24 -9.25 -7.01
N ALA A 257 7.96 -8.52 -7.88
CA ALA A 257 9.38 -8.72 -8.10
C ALA A 257 10.19 -8.42 -6.84
N ALA A 258 9.83 -7.37 -6.10
CA ALA A 258 10.45 -7.03 -4.83
C ALA A 258 10.29 -8.18 -3.82
N LEU A 259 9.07 -8.68 -3.58
CA LEU A 259 8.86 -9.84 -2.69
C LEU A 259 9.59 -11.09 -3.19
N ALA A 260 9.46 -11.40 -4.48
CA ALA A 260 10.02 -12.62 -5.06
C ALA A 260 11.56 -12.65 -4.94
N VAL A 261 12.22 -11.52 -5.16
CA VAL A 261 13.68 -11.42 -5.11
C VAL A 261 14.20 -11.18 -3.69
N SER A 262 13.63 -10.25 -2.94
CA SER A 262 14.16 -9.85 -1.62
C SER A 262 13.86 -10.85 -0.51
N GLN A 263 12.70 -11.51 -0.57
CA GLN A 263 12.27 -12.49 0.44
C GLN A 263 12.46 -13.94 -0.02
N GLY A 264 13.01 -14.16 -1.22
CA GLY A 264 13.41 -15.49 -1.71
C GLY A 264 12.27 -16.36 -2.23
N HIS A 265 11.07 -15.80 -2.46
CA HIS A 265 9.93 -16.57 -3.00
C HIS A 265 10.08 -16.93 -4.49
N ALA A 266 11.05 -16.35 -5.21
CA ALA A 266 11.26 -16.62 -6.63
C ALA A 266 11.89 -17.98 -6.94
N GLY A 267 12.59 -18.61 -5.98
CA GLY A 267 13.42 -19.79 -6.25
C GLY A 267 14.35 -19.59 -7.46
N ASP A 268 14.34 -20.54 -8.39
CA ASP A 268 15.14 -20.49 -9.63
C ASP A 268 14.74 -19.37 -10.60
N ASN A 269 13.57 -18.75 -10.40
CA ASN A 269 13.05 -17.67 -11.25
C ASN A 269 13.51 -16.26 -10.81
N ALA A 270 14.41 -16.13 -9.82
CA ALA A 270 14.83 -14.82 -9.30
C ALA A 270 15.35 -13.87 -10.39
N ALA A 271 16.14 -14.37 -11.34
CA ALA A 271 16.64 -13.56 -12.45
C ALA A 271 15.52 -13.12 -13.41
N VAL A 272 14.49 -13.95 -13.59
CA VAL A 272 13.31 -13.60 -14.42
C VAL A 272 12.51 -12.49 -13.75
N TRP A 273 12.25 -12.61 -12.44
CA TRP A 273 11.54 -11.60 -11.66
C TRP A 273 12.29 -10.27 -11.62
N LEU A 274 13.60 -10.30 -11.42
CA LEU A 274 14.41 -9.08 -11.45
C LEU A 274 14.34 -8.37 -12.80
N ARG A 275 14.42 -9.13 -13.91
CA ARG A 275 14.26 -8.58 -15.26
C ARG A 275 12.87 -7.99 -15.47
N ARG A 276 11.81 -8.70 -15.07
CA ARG A 276 10.43 -8.20 -15.16
C ARG A 276 10.22 -6.93 -14.35
N GLY A 277 10.77 -6.86 -13.14
CA GLY A 277 10.75 -5.65 -12.33
C GLY A 277 11.45 -4.48 -13.03
N ALA A 278 12.60 -4.70 -13.66
CA ALA A 278 13.30 -3.65 -14.40
C ALA A 278 12.50 -3.14 -15.62
N ASP A 279 11.84 -4.05 -16.35
CA ASP A 279 10.99 -3.70 -17.49
C ASP A 279 9.75 -2.91 -16.99
N ALA A 280 9.09 -3.38 -15.92
CA ALA A 280 7.96 -2.71 -15.30
C ALA A 280 8.31 -1.33 -14.73
N ALA A 281 9.48 -1.16 -14.11
CA ALA A 281 9.98 0.14 -13.65
C ALA A 281 10.07 1.13 -14.81
N THR A 282 10.57 0.67 -15.96
CA THR A 282 10.73 1.53 -17.14
C THR A 282 9.37 1.96 -17.68
N THR A 283 8.40 1.05 -17.73
CA THR A 283 7.01 1.37 -18.11
C THR A 283 6.39 2.38 -17.15
N LEU A 284 6.45 2.12 -15.83
CA LEU A 284 5.86 2.99 -14.82
C LEU A 284 6.48 4.39 -14.82
N MET A 285 7.81 4.49 -14.90
CA MET A 285 8.52 5.78 -14.94
C MET A 285 8.17 6.62 -16.17
N ALA A 286 7.81 5.98 -17.29
CA ALA A 286 7.40 6.69 -18.50
C ALA A 286 5.97 7.24 -18.42
N GLY A 287 5.18 6.83 -17.42
CA GLY A 287 3.80 7.28 -17.22
C GLY A 287 3.65 8.57 -16.42
N PHE A 288 4.71 9.03 -15.73
CA PHE A 288 4.69 10.28 -14.96
C PHE A 288 5.11 11.47 -15.83
N ASP A 289 4.42 12.60 -15.69
CA ASP A 289 4.82 13.85 -16.32
C ASP A 289 6.02 14.50 -15.56
N PRO A 290 6.78 15.40 -16.21
CA PRO A 290 7.92 16.07 -15.60
C PRO A 290 7.60 16.89 -14.34
N ASP A 291 6.33 17.17 -14.08
CA ASP A 291 5.86 17.92 -12.92
C ASP A 291 5.48 17.00 -11.73
N GLY A 292 5.64 15.69 -11.88
CA GLY A 292 5.51 14.69 -10.82
C GLY A 292 4.12 14.06 -10.66
N ILE A 293 3.17 14.31 -11.57
CA ILE A 293 1.81 13.73 -11.58
C ILE A 293 1.58 12.90 -12.85
#